data_AF-A0A382UMG7-F1
#
_entry.id   AF-A0A382UMG7-F1
#
_cell.length_a   1.000
_cell.length_b   1.000
_cell.length_c   1.000
_cell.angle_alpha   90.00
_cell.angle_beta   90.00
_cell.angle_gamma   90.00
#
_symmetry.space_group_name_H-M   'P 1'
#
loop_
_entity.id
_entity.type
_entity.pdbx_description
1 polymer ?
#
loop_
_entity_poly.entity_id
_entity_poly.type
_entity_poly.pdbx_seq_one_letter_code
_entity_poly.pdbx_strand_id
1 'polypeptide(L)' 'MTVKTYKSNIYTNEVQINGPSRVVYSPHKPLSCGARVWIECDSGDIEYPQGQENYSDMKKNSDL' A
#
# COMPACT_ATOMS: atom_id res chain seq x y z
N MET A 1 -2.13 0.18 -7.66
CA MET A 1 -1.80 0.99 -6.46
C MET A 1 -0.89 0.18 -5.54
N THR A 2 -0.02 0.81 -4.75
CA THR A 2 0.83 0.10 -3.79
C THR A 2 0.54 0.60 -2.38
N VAL A 3 0.08 -0.30 -1.51
CA VAL A 3 -0.07 -0.03 -0.08
C VAL A 3 1.24 -0.42 0.59
N LYS A 4 1.89 0.57 1.20
CA LYS A 4 3.16 0.37 1.91
C LYS A 4 2.90 0.31 3.40
N THR A 5 3.26 -0.80 4.01
CA THR A 5 3.38 -0.91 5.45
C THR A 5 4.84 -0.80 5.84
N TYR A 6 5.13 -0.75 7.14
CA TYR A 6 6.52 -0.81 7.60
C TYR A 6 7.21 -2.16 7.30
N LYS A 7 6.44 -3.22 6.97
CA LYS A 7 6.96 -4.58 6.72
C LYS A 7 6.90 -5.01 5.25
N SER A 8 5.99 -4.46 4.46
CA SER A 8 5.66 -5.01 3.15
C SER A 8 5.12 -3.95 2.18
N ASN A 9 5.23 -4.28 0.89
CA ASN A 9 4.54 -3.57 -0.18
C ASN A 9 3.47 -4.50 -0.75
N ILE A 10 2.21 -4.09 -0.64
CA ILE A 10 1.06 -4.82 -1.17
C ILE A 10 0.63 -4.14 -2.45
N TYR A 11 0.56 -4.89 -3.54
CA TYR A 11 0.10 -4.39 -4.83
C TYR A 11 -1.36 -4.73 -4.98
N THR A 12 -2.17 -3.70 -5.17
CA THR A 12 -3.61 -3.87 -5.28
C THR A 12 -4.24 -2.88 -6.22
N ASN A 13 -5.42 -3.22 -6.73
CA ASN A 13 -6.22 -2.33 -7.55
C ASN A 13 -7.10 -1.41 -6.69
N GLU A 14 -7.43 -1.82 -5.47
CA GLU A 14 -8.30 -1.07 -4.57
C GLU A 14 -7.98 -1.40 -3.09
N VAL A 15 -8.30 -0.47 -2.19
CA VAL A 15 -8.20 -0.68 -0.75
C VAL A 15 -9.30 0.13 -0.08
N GLN A 16 -9.91 -0.41 0.96
CA GLN A 16 -10.90 0.30 1.75
C GLN A 16 -10.26 0.79 3.05
N ILE A 17 -10.43 2.08 3.34
CA ILE A 17 -9.95 2.71 4.58
C ILE A 17 -11.20 3.13 5.37
N ASN A 18 -11.47 2.43 6.47
CA ASN A 18 -12.68 2.64 7.27
C ASN A 18 -12.49 3.66 8.41
N GLY A 19 -11.24 4.07 8.66
CA GLY A 19 -10.87 5.01 9.71
C GLY A 19 -10.37 6.36 9.18
N PRO A 20 -9.87 7.23 10.08
CA PRO A 20 -9.30 8.51 9.71
C PRO A 20 -8.15 8.36 8.71
N SER A 21 -8.14 9.21 7.69
CA SER A 21 -7.07 9.23 6.70
C SER A 21 -6.68 10.65 6.33
N ARG A 22 -5.41 10.81 5.95
CA ARG A 22 -4.83 12.10 5.56
C ARG A 22 -4.24 11.99 4.16
N VAL A 23 -4.67 12.86 3.26
CA VAL A 23 -4.02 13.04 1.97
C VAL A 23 -2.83 13.99 2.16
N VAL A 24 -1.64 13.56 1.74
CA VAL A 24 -0.41 14.35 1.81
C VAL A 24 0.06 14.66 0.40
N TYR A 25 0.34 15.94 0.14
CA TYR A 25 1.00 16.40 -1.08
C TYR A 25 2.38 16.97 -0.73
N SER A 26 3.43 16.39 -1.30
CA SER A 26 4.83 16.79 -1.12
C SER A 26 5.57 16.76 -2.47
N PRO A 27 5.52 17.85 -3.25
CA PRO A 27 6.15 17.90 -4.57
C PRO A 27 7.68 17.95 -4.53
N HIS A 28 8.25 18.55 -3.48
CA HIS A 28 9.70 18.78 -3.35
C HIS A 28 10.41 17.72 -2.51
N LYS A 29 9.68 16.97 -1.68
CA LYS A 29 10.22 15.90 -0.84
C LYS A 29 9.35 14.65 -0.97
N PRO A 30 9.39 13.96 -2.12
CA PRO A 30 8.60 12.76 -2.34
C PRO A 30 9.05 11.62 -1.42
N LEU A 31 8.20 10.62 -1.26
CA LEU A 31 8.59 9.36 -0.61
C LEU A 31 9.70 8.66 -1.39
N SER A 32 10.38 7.69 -0.77
CA SER A 32 11.48 6.93 -1.41
C SER A 32 11.07 6.22 -2.71
N CYS A 33 9.78 5.94 -2.91
CA CYS A 33 9.24 5.43 -4.17
C CYS A 33 8.92 6.49 -5.23
N GLY A 34 9.23 7.76 -4.98
CA GLY A 34 8.94 8.87 -5.90
C GLY A 34 7.51 9.43 -5.81
N ALA A 35 6.65 8.89 -4.94
CA ALA A 35 5.29 9.38 -4.77
C ALA A 35 5.28 10.82 -4.21
N ARG A 36 4.61 11.73 -4.94
CA ARG A 36 4.40 13.13 -4.54
C ARG A 36 3.06 13.35 -3.84
N VAL A 37 2.13 12.43 -4.01
CA VAL A 37 0.83 12.40 -3.33
C VAL A 37 0.65 11.01 -2.75
N TRP A 38 0.23 10.91 -1.49
CA TRP A 38 -0.12 9.64 -0.84
C TRP A 38 -1.19 9.85 0.22
N ILE A 39 -1.70 8.73 0.74
CA ILE A 39 -2.66 8.70 1.84
C ILE A 39 -1.97 8.03 3.03
N GLU A 40 -2.07 8.66 4.20
CA GLU A 40 -1.64 8.11 5.49
C GLU A 40 -2.87 7.72 6.30
N CYS A 41 -2.85 6.53 6.91
CA CYS A 41 -3.89 6.00 7.77
C CYS A 41 -3.30 4.93 8.70
N ASP A 42 -4.04 4.55 9.75
CA ASP A 42 -3.63 3.47 10.63
C ASP A 42 -3.87 2.11 9.98
N SER A 43 -2.92 1.18 10.15
CA SER A 43 -3.01 -0.13 9.51
C SER A 43 -4.19 -0.98 10.00
N GLY A 44 -4.71 -0.68 11.19
CA GLY A 44 -5.90 -1.36 11.74
C GLY A 44 -7.20 -0.98 11.03
N ASP A 45 -7.20 0.12 10.28
CA ASP A 45 -8.37 0.66 9.60
C ASP A 45 -8.42 0.29 8.11
N ILE A 46 -7.49 -0.56 7.66
CA ILE A 46 -7.35 -0.97 6.26
C ILE A 46 -7.98 -2.34 6.05
N GLU A 47 -8.93 -2.41 5.11
CA GLU A 47 -9.48 -3.66 4.59
C GLU A 47 -9.01 -3.89 3.15
N TYR A 48 -8.47 -5.08 2.91
CA TYR A 48 -8.07 -5.52 1.59
C TYR A 48 -9.21 -6.35 0.96
N PRO A 49 -9.51 -6.17 -0.33
CA PRO A 49 -10.45 -7.03 -1.04
C PRO A 49 -10.00 -8.49 -1.00
N GLN A 50 -10.96 -9.41 -0.98
CA GLN A 50 -10.69 -10.85 -1.08
C GLN A 50 -9.91 -11.15 -2.37
N GLY A 51 -8.86 -11.99 -2.26
CA GLY A 51 -8.09 -12.49 -3.41
C GLY A 51 -6.85 -11.66 -3.82
N GLN A 52 -6.36 -10.75 -2.97
CA GLN A 52 -5.13 -10.00 -3.21
C GLN A 52 -3.95 -10.69 -2.52
N GLU A 53 -3.06 -11.33 -3.28
CA GLU A 53 -1.84 -11.95 -2.73
C GLU A 53 -0.73 -10.91 -2.51
N ASN A 54 0.08 -11.07 -1.44
CA ASN A 54 1.28 -10.24 -1.30
C ASN A 54 2.23 -10.54 -2.45
N TYR A 55 2.87 -9.51 -3.02
CA TYR A 55 3.86 -9.70 -4.09
C TYR A 55 5.04 -10.57 -3.64
N SER A 56 5.37 -10.53 -2.35
CA SER A 56 6.34 -11.41 -1.70
C SER A 56 5.94 -12.88 -1.75
N ASP A 57 4.64 -13.18 -1.74
CA ASP A 57 4.09 -14.53 -1.79
C ASP A 57 4.01 -15.01 -3.27
N MET A 58 3.68 -14.11 -4.21
CA MET A 58 3.73 -14.43 -5.65
C MET A 58 5.13 -14.81 -6.14
N LYS A 59 6.18 -14.13 -5.67
CA LYS A 59 7.57 -14.49 -6.04
C LYS A 59 8.01 -15.87 -5.54
N LYS A 60 7.45 -16.37 -4.44
CA LYS A 60 7.78 -17.72 -3.94
C LYS A 60 7.20 -18.83 -4.80
N ASN A 61 6.12 -18.58 -5.54
CA ASN A 61 5.47 -19.56 -6.41
C ASN A 61 5.94 -19.51 -7.87
N SER A 62 6.68 -18.48 -8.29
CA SER A 62 7.24 -18.41 -9.65
C SER A 62 8.64 -19.01 -9.78
N ASP A 63 9.29 -19.32 -8.65
CA ASP A 63 10.62 -19.92 -8.58
C ASP A 63 10.55 -21.47 -8.44
N LEU A 64 9.39 -22.08 -8.71
CA LEU A 64 9.13 -23.54 -8.78
C LEU A 64 8.74 -23.97 -10.19
#